data_AF-A0A4P7XEV7-F1
#
_entry.id   AF-A0A4P7XEV7-F1
#
_cell.length_a   1.000
_cell.length_b   1.000
_cell.length_c   1.000
_cell.angle_alpha   90.00
_cell.angle_beta   90.00
_cell.angle_gamma   90.00
#
_symmetry.space_group_name_H-M   'P 1'
#
loop_
_entity.id
_entity.type
_entity.pdbx_description
1 polymer ?
#
loop_
_entity_poly.entity_id
_entity_poly.type
_entity_poly.pdbx_seq_one_letter_code
_entity_poly.pdbx_strand_id
1 'polypeptide(L)'
;MWPQKIKEDALVACGRRCCVCHMFGGRNIELHHIVMESKGGGSTFDNCVPLCFNCHAEAGHYNSEHPKGTKYSSAELRKHRDRWFQVVRELEFLEGRWEESENKQIEEVYEDQVVTLKGFVWREAFPGPPNYDSFETDRIETYWMLVISKPICLFSNSFETEETIKIEDIKKLQLCVDSEFYCSNRQIVRTNVELTGKLFMSISGHHHGDANFDIRGLHA
;
A
#
# COMPACT_ATOMS: atom_id res chain seq x y z
N MET A 1 -10.27 28.36 2.63
CA MET A 1 -8.81 28.05 2.67
C MET A 1 -8.53 27.21 3.91
N TRP A 2 -7.73 26.14 3.79
CA TRP A 2 -7.47 25.19 4.90
C TRP A 2 -6.53 25.78 5.97
N PRO A 3 -6.84 25.63 7.27
CA PRO A 3 -5.87 25.90 8.35
C PRO A 3 -4.63 25.01 8.23
N GLN A 4 -3.45 25.56 8.54
CA GLN A 4 -2.18 24.84 8.38
C GLN A 4 -2.15 23.51 9.13
N LYS A 5 -2.60 23.49 10.40
CA LYS A 5 -2.69 22.28 11.21
C LYS A 5 -3.53 21.19 10.54
N ILE A 6 -4.72 21.54 10.03
CA ILE A 6 -5.60 20.59 9.34
C ILE A 6 -4.94 20.05 8.08
N LYS A 7 -4.18 20.90 7.38
CA LYS A 7 -3.44 20.50 6.19
C LYS A 7 -2.37 19.47 6.51
N GLU A 8 -1.59 19.70 7.55
CA GLU A 8 -0.55 18.79 8.01
C GLU A 8 -1.16 17.47 8.49
N ASP A 9 -2.13 17.54 9.41
CA ASP A 9 -2.81 16.37 9.97
C ASP A 9 -3.38 15.47 8.87
N ALA A 10 -4.07 16.04 7.87
CA ALA A 10 -4.69 15.27 6.80
C ALA A 10 -3.67 14.64 5.84
N LEU A 11 -2.56 15.33 5.56
CA LEU A 11 -1.50 14.82 4.68
C LEU A 11 -0.67 13.71 5.35
N VAL A 12 -0.48 13.79 6.66
CA VAL A 12 0.13 12.74 7.49
C VAL A 12 -0.80 11.54 7.56
N ALA A 13 -2.08 11.75 7.93
CA ALA A 13 -3.06 10.68 8.06
C ALA A 13 -3.30 9.89 6.76
N CYS A 14 -3.04 10.48 5.59
CA CYS A 14 -3.11 9.79 4.31
C CYS A 14 -1.78 9.23 3.80
N GLY A 15 -0.66 9.46 4.50
CA GLY A 15 0.68 9.06 4.05
C GLY A 15 1.05 9.64 2.68
N ARG A 16 0.61 10.88 2.37
CA ARG A 16 0.75 11.53 1.05
C ARG A 16 0.19 10.73 -0.14
N ARG A 17 -0.75 9.82 0.10
CA ARG A 17 -1.46 9.06 -0.93
C ARG A 17 -2.89 9.56 -1.09
N CYS A 18 -3.42 9.43 -2.29
CA CYS A 18 -4.79 9.83 -2.61
C CYS A 18 -5.78 8.91 -1.88
N CYS A 19 -6.79 9.46 -1.19
CA CYS A 19 -7.78 8.65 -0.48
C CYS A 19 -8.72 7.84 -1.40
N VAL A 20 -8.74 8.13 -2.71
CA VAL A 20 -9.60 7.45 -3.69
C VAL A 20 -8.81 6.43 -4.52
N CYS A 21 -7.72 6.85 -5.17
CA CYS A 21 -6.94 5.95 -6.04
C CYS A 21 -5.75 5.29 -5.32
N HIS A 22 -5.33 5.86 -4.18
CA HIS A 22 -4.29 5.32 -3.29
C HIS A 22 -2.86 5.34 -3.85
N MET A 23 -2.70 5.94 -5.03
CA MET A 23 -1.40 6.26 -5.59
C MET A 23 -0.69 7.27 -4.69
N PHE A 24 0.63 7.12 -4.57
CA PHE A 24 1.47 8.10 -3.91
C PHE A 24 1.44 9.40 -4.72
N GLY A 25 0.91 10.46 -4.09
CA GLY A 25 0.80 11.77 -4.71
C GLY A 25 2.02 12.65 -4.41
N GLY A 26 2.71 12.43 -3.30
CA GLY A 26 3.82 13.27 -2.88
C GLY A 26 3.39 14.74 -2.77
N ARG A 27 3.84 15.59 -3.70
CA ARG A 27 3.41 17.00 -3.83
C ARG A 27 2.17 17.19 -4.71
N ASN A 28 1.83 16.23 -5.56
CA ASN A 28 0.70 16.25 -6.48
C ASN A 28 -0.61 15.80 -5.80
N ILE A 29 -0.87 16.35 -4.62
CA ILE A 29 -2.03 16.04 -3.77
C ILE A 29 -2.65 17.32 -3.21
N GLU A 30 -3.97 17.42 -3.25
CA GLU A 30 -4.76 18.55 -2.78
C GLU A 30 -5.83 18.11 -1.78
N LEU A 31 -6.25 19.04 -0.94
CA LEU A 31 -7.28 18.82 0.05
C LEU A 31 -8.62 19.30 -0.48
N HIS A 32 -9.56 18.36 -0.60
CA HIS A 32 -10.91 18.64 -1.05
C HIS A 32 -11.87 18.69 0.13
N HIS A 33 -12.85 19.59 0.09
CA HIS A 33 -13.96 19.59 1.05
C HIS A 33 -14.96 18.50 0.68
N ILE A 34 -15.21 17.54 1.58
CA ILE A 34 -16.23 16.50 1.38
C ILE A 34 -17.63 17.12 1.21
N VAL A 35 -17.92 18.13 2.03
CA VAL A 35 -19.05 19.06 1.89
C VAL A 35 -18.46 20.42 1.54
N MET A 36 -18.76 20.93 0.35
CA MET A 36 -18.21 22.21 -0.14
C MET A 36 -18.54 23.39 0.79
N GLU A 37 -17.64 24.38 0.84
CA GLU A 37 -17.85 25.65 1.57
C GLU A 37 -19.15 26.36 1.11
N SER A 38 -19.46 26.30 -0.19
CA SER A 38 -20.71 26.86 -0.75
C SER A 38 -21.99 26.16 -0.24
N LYS A 39 -21.86 24.96 0.35
CA LYS A 39 -22.95 24.21 0.99
C LYS A 39 -22.83 24.22 2.51
N GLY A 40 -22.04 25.14 3.08
CA GLY A 40 -21.86 25.31 4.52
C GLY A 40 -20.85 24.34 5.16
N GLY A 41 -20.06 23.60 4.36
CA GLY A 41 -19.02 22.73 4.91
C GLY A 41 -17.79 23.51 5.36
N GLY A 42 -17.33 23.26 6.59
CA GLY A 42 -16.16 23.93 7.16
C GLY A 42 -14.83 23.33 6.70
N SER A 43 -13.75 24.10 6.85
CA SER A 43 -12.37 23.62 6.67
C SER A 43 -11.87 22.85 7.91
N THR A 44 -12.49 21.70 8.21
CA THR A 44 -12.17 20.83 9.36
C THR A 44 -11.56 19.50 8.91
N PHE A 45 -10.83 18.82 9.80
CA PHE A 45 -10.26 17.49 9.51
C PHE A 45 -11.33 16.50 9.04
N ASP A 46 -12.48 16.46 9.73
CA ASP A 46 -13.63 15.61 9.40
C ASP A 46 -14.33 15.98 8.09
N ASN A 47 -14.04 17.13 7.50
CA ASN A 47 -14.57 17.52 6.18
C ASN A 47 -13.47 17.53 5.11
N CYS A 48 -12.24 17.15 5.44
CA CYS A 48 -11.09 17.15 4.54
C CYS A 48 -10.89 15.76 3.93
N VAL A 49 -10.75 15.66 2.61
CA VAL A 49 -10.28 14.45 1.92
C VAL A 49 -9.07 14.77 1.02
N PRO A 50 -7.88 14.22 1.32
CA PRO A 50 -6.70 14.31 0.45
C PRO A 50 -6.87 13.52 -0.86
N LEU A 51 -6.72 14.17 -2.01
CA LEU A 51 -6.88 13.59 -3.35
C LEU A 51 -5.71 13.98 -4.26
N CYS A 52 -5.24 13.07 -5.13
CA CYS A 52 -4.31 13.48 -6.20
C CYS A 52 -5.01 14.42 -7.19
N PHE A 53 -4.26 15.20 -7.98
CA PHE A 53 -4.84 16.17 -8.92
C PHE A 53 -5.93 15.58 -9.84
N ASN A 54 -5.74 14.34 -10.32
CA ASN A 54 -6.73 13.67 -11.16
C ASN A 54 -8.03 13.41 -10.40
N CYS A 55 -7.97 12.77 -9.22
CA CYS A 55 -9.16 12.50 -8.43
C CYS A 55 -9.81 13.79 -7.88
N HIS A 56 -8.99 14.80 -7.59
CA HIS A 56 -9.47 16.11 -7.15
C HIS A 56 -10.30 16.80 -8.24
N ALA A 57 -9.82 16.78 -9.49
CA ALA A 57 -10.54 17.32 -10.63
C ALA A 57 -11.90 16.61 -10.83
N GLU A 58 -11.94 15.28 -10.77
CA GLU A 58 -13.17 14.49 -10.91
C GLU A 58 -14.17 14.72 -9.76
N ALA A 59 -13.69 14.97 -8.54
CA ALA A 59 -14.55 15.29 -7.39
C ALA A 59 -15.21 16.67 -7.52
N GLY A 60 -14.45 17.67 -7.99
CA GLY A 60 -14.94 19.04 -8.17
C GLY A 60 -15.76 19.25 -9.45
N HIS A 61 -15.33 18.66 -10.56
CA HIS A 61 -15.90 18.87 -11.89
C HIS A 61 -16.56 17.60 -12.41
N TYR A 62 -17.88 17.55 -12.33
CA TYR A 62 -18.69 16.49 -12.93
C TYR A 62 -19.90 17.09 -13.62
N ASN A 63 -20.08 16.77 -14.91
CA ASN A 63 -21.25 17.15 -15.67
C ASN A 63 -22.41 16.19 -15.37
N SER A 64 -23.38 16.66 -14.57
CA SER A 64 -24.56 15.88 -14.21
C SER A 64 -25.48 15.53 -15.38
N GLU A 65 -25.34 16.19 -16.52
CA GLU A 65 -26.13 15.92 -17.73
C GLU A 65 -25.49 14.85 -18.63
N HIS A 66 -24.26 14.43 -18.33
CA HIS A 66 -23.55 13.43 -19.13
C HIS A 66 -23.96 12.00 -18.72
N PRO A 67 -24.26 11.09 -19.68
CA PRO A 67 -24.80 9.76 -19.36
C PRO A 67 -23.77 8.75 -18.84
N LYS A 68 -22.49 9.15 -18.70
CA LYS A 68 -21.41 8.25 -18.25
C LYS A 68 -20.83 8.70 -16.91
N GLY A 69 -20.50 7.71 -16.08
CA GLY A 69 -19.92 7.91 -14.77
C GLY A 69 -20.97 8.22 -13.70
N THR A 70 -20.53 8.33 -12.46
CA THR A 70 -21.37 8.74 -11.34
C THR A 70 -20.58 9.75 -10.54
N LYS A 71 -21.20 10.89 -10.20
CA LYS A 71 -20.55 11.90 -9.39
C LYS A 71 -20.20 11.33 -8.02
N TYR A 72 -18.98 11.58 -7.55
CA TYR A 72 -18.61 11.32 -6.16
C TYR A 72 -19.59 12.01 -5.21
N SER A 73 -20.24 11.21 -4.37
CA SER A 73 -21.07 11.76 -3.29
C SER A 73 -20.20 12.10 -2.08
N SER A 74 -20.64 13.07 -1.28
CA SER A 74 -20.00 13.38 0.01
C SER A 74 -19.91 12.14 0.93
N ALA A 75 -20.90 11.25 0.87
CA ALA A 75 -20.90 10.01 1.64
C ALA A 75 -19.83 9.02 1.14
N GLU A 76 -19.63 8.95 -0.17
CA GLU A 76 -18.60 8.10 -0.78
C GLU A 76 -17.18 8.61 -0.47
N LEU A 77 -16.93 9.91 -0.68
CA LEU A 77 -15.63 10.52 -0.36
C LEU A 77 -15.25 10.34 1.12
N ARG A 78 -16.23 10.46 2.02
CA ARG A 78 -16.04 10.19 3.44
C ARG A 78 -15.61 8.74 3.69
N LYS A 79 -16.29 7.77 3.07
CA LYS A 79 -15.93 6.34 3.19
C LYS A 79 -14.53 6.06 2.63
N HIS A 80 -14.18 6.64 1.48
CA HIS A 80 -12.84 6.51 0.90
C HIS A 80 -11.76 7.03 1.85
N ARG A 81 -11.93 8.25 2.37
CA ARG A 81 -11.03 8.83 3.37
C ARG A 81 -10.91 7.98 4.64
N ASP A 82 -12.03 7.66 5.28
CA ASP A 82 -12.03 6.99 6.57
C ASP A 82 -11.38 5.62 6.49
N ARG A 83 -11.69 4.86 5.43
CA ARG A 83 -11.05 3.57 5.15
C ARG A 83 -9.55 3.76 4.90
N TRP A 84 -9.15 4.79 4.16
CA TRP A 84 -7.75 5.03 3.88
C TRP A 84 -6.95 5.39 5.13
N PHE A 85 -7.45 6.31 5.95
CA PHE A 85 -6.80 6.70 7.20
C PHE A 85 -6.67 5.52 8.15
N GLN A 86 -7.70 4.66 8.22
CA GLN A 86 -7.62 3.43 9.01
C GLN A 86 -6.49 2.52 8.53
N VAL A 87 -6.29 2.38 7.23
CA VAL A 87 -5.23 1.54 6.70
C VAL A 87 -3.84 2.13 6.98
N VAL A 88 -3.64 3.43 6.74
CA VAL A 88 -2.34 4.07 7.03
C VAL A 88 -1.97 3.90 8.51
N ARG A 89 -2.94 4.12 9.40
CA ARG A 89 -2.76 3.88 10.84
C ARG A 89 -2.45 2.43 11.18
N GLU A 90 -3.08 1.46 10.51
CA GLU A 90 -2.77 0.04 10.73
C GLU A 90 -1.33 -0.29 10.33
N LEU A 91 -0.86 0.25 9.19
CA LEU A 91 0.53 0.09 8.74
C LEU A 91 1.52 0.69 9.74
N GLU A 92 1.31 1.93 10.16
CA GLU A 92 2.13 2.61 11.18
C GLU A 92 2.14 1.83 12.51
N PHE A 93 0.99 1.29 12.91
CA PHE A 93 0.87 0.48 14.12
C PHE A 93 1.66 -0.83 14.02
N LEU A 94 1.65 -1.51 12.87
CA LEU A 94 2.42 -2.74 12.67
C LEU A 94 3.93 -2.48 12.76
N GLU A 95 4.40 -1.34 12.25
CA GLU A 95 5.81 -0.93 12.38
C GLU A 95 6.20 -0.67 13.84
N GLY A 96 5.37 0.06 14.60
CA GLY A 96 5.66 0.40 16.00
C GLY A 96 5.60 -0.79 16.98
N ARG A 97 4.67 -1.74 16.79
CA ARG A 97 4.47 -2.89 17.70
C ARG A 97 5.73 -3.74 17.94
N TRP A 98 6.59 -3.85 16.95
CA TRP A 98 7.82 -4.62 17.10
C TRP A 98 8.84 -3.92 17.99
N GLU A 99 8.95 -2.59 17.88
CA GLU A 99 9.93 -1.80 18.62
C GLU A 99 9.72 -1.93 20.13
N GLU A 100 8.46 -2.02 20.57
CA GLU A 100 8.02 -2.15 21.96
C GLU A 100 8.19 -3.58 22.54
N SER A 101 8.55 -4.59 21.73
CA SER A 101 8.65 -5.96 22.22
C SER A 101 9.90 -6.18 23.08
N GLU A 102 9.72 -6.74 24.29
CA GLU A 102 10.80 -6.95 25.27
C GLU A 102 11.73 -8.13 24.93
N ASN A 103 11.28 -9.08 24.09
CA ASN A 103 12.04 -10.28 23.70
C ASN A 103 12.06 -10.43 22.18
N LYS A 104 12.92 -9.64 21.52
CA LYS A 104 13.09 -9.59 20.07
C LYS A 104 13.83 -10.82 19.55
N GLN A 105 13.13 -11.94 19.47
CA GLN A 105 13.62 -13.09 18.72
C GLN A 105 13.24 -12.90 17.24
N ILE A 106 14.24 -12.75 16.39
CA ILE A 106 14.08 -12.68 14.94
C ILE A 106 13.92 -14.11 14.42
N GLU A 107 12.86 -14.35 13.66
CA GLU A 107 12.64 -15.65 13.01
C GLU A 107 13.60 -15.79 11.83
N GLU A 108 14.36 -16.88 11.81
CA GLU A 108 15.25 -17.23 10.71
C GLU A 108 14.49 -18.13 9.72
N VAL A 109 14.44 -17.71 8.47
CA VAL A 109 13.82 -18.45 7.37
C VAL A 109 14.88 -18.74 6.34
N TYR A 110 14.90 -19.97 5.85
CA TYR A 110 15.76 -20.37 4.74
C TYR A 110 14.99 -20.26 3.42
N GLU A 111 15.68 -19.94 2.35
CA GLU A 111 15.11 -19.92 1.00
C GLU A 111 14.39 -21.25 0.70
N ASP A 112 13.23 -21.14 0.03
CA ASP A 112 12.32 -22.25 -0.27
C ASP A 112 11.68 -22.98 0.93
N GLN A 113 12.00 -22.60 2.17
CA GLN A 113 11.31 -23.09 3.35
C GLN A 113 9.84 -22.61 3.33
N VAL A 114 8.92 -23.56 3.51
CA VAL A 114 7.50 -23.23 3.64
C VAL A 114 7.24 -22.69 5.05
N VAL A 115 6.77 -21.45 5.12
CA VAL A 115 6.43 -20.76 6.37
C VAL A 115 5.03 -20.16 6.29
N THR A 116 4.41 -19.91 7.44
CA THR A 116 3.11 -19.23 7.53
C THR A 116 3.30 -17.89 8.21
N LEU A 117 2.99 -16.81 7.50
CA LEU A 117 3.18 -15.44 7.98
C LEU A 117 1.84 -14.74 8.16
N LYS A 118 1.75 -13.99 9.26
CA LYS A 118 0.64 -13.10 9.56
C LYS A 118 1.06 -11.67 9.28
N GLY A 119 0.27 -10.97 8.47
CA GLY A 119 0.58 -9.61 8.10
C GLY A 119 -0.58 -8.91 7.42
N PHE A 120 -0.35 -7.67 7.03
CA PHE A 120 -1.32 -6.83 6.37
C PHE A 120 -1.01 -6.79 4.87
N VAL A 121 -1.98 -7.11 4.02
CA VAL A 121 -1.78 -7.02 2.57
C VAL A 121 -2.01 -5.59 2.12
N TRP A 122 -0.99 -5.00 1.54
CA TRP A 122 -1.02 -3.70 0.91
C TRP A 122 -0.86 -3.81 -0.61
N ARG A 123 -1.20 -2.74 -1.33
CA ARG A 123 -0.97 -2.65 -2.77
C ARG A 123 -0.12 -1.43 -3.05
N GLU A 124 1.03 -1.63 -3.68
CA GLU A 124 1.98 -0.56 -4.00
C GLU A 124 2.28 -0.53 -5.49
N ALA A 125 2.43 0.68 -6.02
CA ALA A 125 2.77 0.92 -7.43
C ALA A 125 4.24 1.27 -7.53
N PHE A 126 4.90 0.80 -8.59
CA PHE A 126 6.31 0.99 -8.86
C PHE A 126 6.53 1.38 -10.32
N PRO A 127 7.62 2.12 -10.64
CA PRO A 127 8.09 2.22 -12.01
C PRO A 127 8.56 0.84 -12.47
N GLY A 128 8.05 0.41 -13.62
CA GLY A 128 8.39 -0.83 -14.29
C GLY A 128 9.23 -0.57 -15.54
N PRO A 129 9.14 -1.44 -16.57
CA PRO A 129 9.89 -1.27 -17.81
C PRO A 129 9.63 0.08 -18.51
N PRO A 130 10.60 0.62 -19.26
CA PRO A 130 11.89 -0.02 -19.56
C PRO A 130 12.99 0.21 -18.51
N ASN A 131 12.95 1.32 -17.75
CA ASN A 131 14.06 1.72 -16.88
C ASN A 131 13.85 1.42 -15.39
N TYR A 132 12.62 1.19 -14.93
CA TYR A 132 12.28 0.94 -13.53
C TYR A 132 12.60 2.11 -12.57
N ASP A 133 12.66 3.33 -13.10
CA ASP A 133 13.15 4.50 -12.35
C ASP A 133 12.08 5.58 -12.15
N SER A 134 11.16 5.75 -13.12
CA SER A 134 10.27 6.90 -13.16
C SER A 134 8.81 6.56 -13.43
N PHE A 135 7.92 7.00 -12.55
CA PHE A 135 6.46 6.92 -12.76
C PHE A 135 5.96 7.78 -13.95
N GLU A 136 6.77 8.72 -14.43
CA GLU A 136 6.38 9.61 -15.54
C GLU A 136 6.71 9.01 -16.91
N THR A 137 7.84 8.32 -17.01
CA THR A 137 8.37 7.81 -18.29
C THR A 137 8.24 6.30 -18.44
N ASP A 138 8.15 5.56 -17.33
CA ASP A 138 8.11 4.11 -17.34
C ASP A 138 6.71 3.56 -17.09
N ARG A 139 6.49 2.31 -17.52
CA ARG A 139 5.23 1.61 -17.30
C ARG A 139 5.02 1.41 -15.81
N ILE A 140 3.86 1.80 -15.30
CA ILE A 140 3.52 1.56 -13.90
C ILE A 140 3.17 0.07 -13.69
N GLU A 141 3.87 -0.57 -12.76
CA GLU A 141 3.56 -1.89 -12.25
C GLU A 141 2.93 -1.78 -10.86
N THR A 142 2.16 -2.77 -10.45
CA THR A 142 1.46 -2.76 -9.15
C THR A 142 1.47 -4.15 -8.56
N TYR A 143 2.02 -4.25 -7.35
CA TYR A 143 2.19 -5.51 -6.65
C TYR A 143 1.47 -5.49 -5.30
N TRP A 144 1.09 -6.68 -4.83
CA TRP A 144 0.61 -6.85 -3.47
C TRP A 144 1.80 -7.10 -2.55
N MET A 145 1.82 -6.40 -1.41
CA MET A 145 2.87 -6.48 -0.41
C MET A 145 2.27 -7.05 0.87
N LEU A 146 2.85 -8.11 1.42
CA LEU A 146 2.55 -8.57 2.78
C LEU A 146 3.48 -7.83 3.74
N VAL A 147 2.91 -6.95 4.55
CA VAL A 147 3.63 -6.21 5.59
C VAL A 147 3.48 -6.96 6.91
N ILE A 148 4.57 -7.52 7.42
CA ILE A 148 4.59 -8.24 8.70
C ILE A 148 5.08 -7.31 9.81
N SER A 149 4.49 -7.45 11.01
CA SER A 149 4.91 -6.62 12.15
C SER A 149 6.25 -7.04 12.71
N LYS A 150 6.52 -8.36 12.76
CA LYS A 150 7.78 -8.90 13.29
C LYS A 150 8.74 -9.11 12.12
N PRO A 151 9.92 -8.47 12.11
CA PRO A 151 10.90 -8.71 11.08
C PRO A 151 11.42 -10.14 11.15
N ILE A 152 11.82 -10.64 9.99
CA ILE A 152 12.45 -11.94 9.82
C ILE A 152 13.81 -11.77 9.16
N CYS A 153 14.63 -12.81 9.25
CA CYS A 153 15.90 -12.92 8.57
C CYS A 153 15.80 -14.01 7.52
N LEU A 154 16.14 -13.70 6.26
CA LEU A 154 16.19 -14.68 5.18
C LEU A 154 17.64 -15.09 4.91
N PHE A 155 17.88 -16.40 4.89
CA PHE A 155 19.11 -17.00 4.42
C PHE A 155 18.88 -17.57 3.02
N SER A 156 19.60 -17.06 2.03
CA SER A 156 19.51 -17.48 0.62
C SER A 156 20.91 -17.68 0.07
N ASN A 157 21.09 -18.56 -0.92
CA ASN A 157 22.39 -18.76 -1.54
C ASN A 157 22.53 -17.88 -2.77
N SER A 158 23.65 -17.17 -2.85
CA SER A 158 24.02 -16.39 -4.02
C SER A 158 24.10 -17.29 -5.26
N PHE A 159 23.36 -16.95 -6.31
CA PHE A 159 23.49 -17.67 -7.59
C PHE A 159 24.87 -17.48 -8.23
N GLU A 160 25.53 -16.35 -7.98
CA GLU A 160 26.83 -16.03 -8.58
C GLU A 160 28.02 -16.62 -7.82
N THR A 161 27.94 -16.66 -6.49
CA THR A 161 29.08 -17.01 -5.62
C THR A 161 28.87 -18.30 -4.81
N GLU A 162 27.66 -18.86 -4.80
CA GLU A 162 27.24 -19.99 -3.95
C GLU A 162 27.36 -19.74 -2.43
N GLU A 163 27.77 -18.53 -2.02
CA GLU A 163 27.83 -18.13 -0.62
C GLU A 163 26.44 -17.87 -0.05
N THR A 164 26.23 -18.24 1.21
CA THR A 164 24.99 -17.91 1.92
C THR A 164 24.96 -16.43 2.27
N ILE A 165 23.96 -15.74 1.73
CA ILE A 165 23.64 -14.34 2.01
C ILE A 165 22.59 -14.29 3.11
N LYS A 166 22.80 -13.38 4.07
CA LYS A 166 21.85 -13.04 5.13
C LYS A 166 21.16 -11.72 4.79
N ILE A 167 19.83 -11.72 4.68
CA ILE A 167 19.01 -10.53 4.49
C ILE A 167 18.23 -10.28 5.79
N GLU A 168 18.54 -9.17 6.46
CA GLU A 168 17.98 -8.81 7.77
C GLU A 168 16.84 -7.80 7.65
N ASP A 169 16.07 -7.65 8.73
CA ASP A 169 14.97 -6.67 8.89
C ASP A 169 13.89 -6.73 7.79
N ILE A 170 13.61 -7.92 7.25
CA ILE A 170 12.57 -8.11 6.25
C ILE A 170 11.20 -7.90 6.90
N LYS A 171 10.45 -6.91 6.41
CA LYS A 171 9.07 -6.62 6.86
C LYS A 171 8.08 -6.49 5.72
N LYS A 172 8.53 -6.13 4.52
CA LYS A 172 7.68 -5.93 3.35
C LYS A 172 7.99 -6.97 2.28
N LEU A 173 7.14 -7.97 2.20
CA LEU A 173 7.28 -9.08 1.26
C LEU A 173 6.42 -8.86 0.02
N GLN A 174 7.02 -8.91 -1.17
CA GLN A 174 6.23 -8.91 -2.40
C GLN A 174 5.55 -10.26 -2.60
N LEU A 175 4.21 -10.26 -2.68
CA LEU A 175 3.44 -11.47 -2.93
C LEU A 175 3.60 -11.90 -4.39
N CYS A 176 4.14 -13.09 -4.59
CA CYS A 176 4.20 -13.76 -5.88
C CYS A 176 3.01 -14.71 -5.99
N VAL A 177 2.02 -14.33 -6.80
CA VAL A 177 0.76 -15.04 -6.98
C VAL A 177 0.48 -15.23 -8.46
N ASP A 178 -0.34 -16.23 -8.80
CA ASP A 178 -0.82 -16.41 -10.17
C ASP A 178 -2.06 -15.54 -10.47
N SER A 179 -2.46 -15.53 -11.74
CA SER A 179 -3.59 -14.72 -12.19
C SER A 179 -4.93 -15.17 -11.57
N GLU A 180 -5.08 -16.44 -11.23
CA GLU A 180 -6.30 -16.97 -10.63
C GLU A 180 -6.44 -16.48 -9.19
N PHE A 181 -5.37 -16.58 -8.42
CA PHE A 181 -5.29 -16.05 -7.06
C PHE A 181 -5.62 -14.55 -7.03
N TYR A 182 -5.04 -13.76 -7.94
CA TYR A 182 -5.35 -12.33 -8.08
C TYR A 182 -6.84 -12.06 -8.27
N CYS A 183 -7.52 -12.85 -9.11
CA CYS A 183 -8.93 -12.66 -9.40
C CYS A 183 -9.83 -13.06 -8.22
N SER A 184 -9.52 -14.18 -7.59
CA SER A 184 -10.32 -14.78 -6.52
C SER A 184 -10.10 -14.14 -5.14
N ASN A 185 -8.98 -13.43 -4.95
CA ASN A 185 -8.55 -12.94 -3.63
C ASN A 185 -8.42 -11.41 -3.53
N ARG A 186 -9.07 -10.64 -4.41
CA ARG A 186 -9.00 -9.16 -4.38
C ARG A 186 -9.41 -8.56 -3.02
N GLN A 187 -10.26 -9.25 -2.28
CA GLN A 187 -10.74 -8.87 -0.95
C GLN A 187 -9.65 -8.83 0.11
N ILE A 188 -8.52 -9.53 -0.08
CA ILE A 188 -7.47 -9.58 0.93
C ILE A 188 -6.68 -8.27 1.00
N VAL A 189 -6.69 -7.49 -0.08
CA VAL A 189 -6.01 -6.19 -0.14
C VAL A 189 -6.62 -5.27 0.92
N ARG A 190 -5.75 -4.75 1.78
CA ARG A 190 -6.02 -3.93 2.97
C ARG A 190 -6.67 -4.65 4.13
N THR A 191 -6.36 -5.92 4.26
CA THR A 191 -6.79 -6.72 5.40
C THR A 191 -5.60 -7.41 6.04
N ASN A 192 -5.76 -7.74 7.31
CA ASN A 192 -4.86 -8.66 7.98
C ASN A 192 -5.17 -10.08 7.48
N VAL A 193 -4.13 -10.80 7.08
CA VAL A 193 -4.19 -12.16 6.54
C VAL A 193 -3.20 -13.07 7.25
N GLU A 194 -3.41 -14.36 7.07
CA GLU A 194 -2.47 -15.42 7.37
C GLU A 194 -2.23 -16.18 6.07
N LEU A 195 -0.99 -16.16 5.56
CA LEU A 195 -0.63 -16.76 4.27
C LEU A 195 0.54 -17.73 4.45
N THR A 196 0.45 -18.88 3.78
CA THR A 196 1.51 -19.89 3.75
C THR A 196 2.23 -19.85 2.42
N GLY A 197 3.56 -19.82 2.44
CA GLY A 197 4.36 -19.60 1.24
C GLY A 197 5.83 -19.89 1.47
N LYS A 198 6.64 -19.62 0.44
CA LYS A 198 8.10 -19.73 0.46
C LYS A 198 8.74 -18.37 0.24
N LEU A 199 9.83 -18.10 0.94
CA LEU A 199 10.59 -16.87 0.75
C LEU A 199 11.77 -17.09 -0.20
N PHE A 200 12.04 -16.07 -1.00
CA PHE A 200 13.21 -16.04 -1.88
C PHE A 200 13.67 -14.58 -2.12
N MET A 201 14.94 -14.42 -2.50
CA MET A 201 15.54 -13.10 -2.69
C MET A 201 15.07 -12.41 -3.98
N SER A 202 15.29 -11.10 -4.06
CA SER A 202 14.98 -10.33 -5.26
C SER A 202 16.00 -10.58 -6.37
N ILE A 203 15.57 -11.28 -7.42
CA ILE A 203 16.41 -11.65 -8.58
C ILE A 203 16.10 -10.87 -9.87
N SER A 204 15.22 -9.86 -9.84
CA SER A 204 14.81 -9.11 -11.04
C SER A 204 14.36 -7.69 -10.68
N GLY A 205 14.32 -6.79 -11.68
CA GLY A 205 13.79 -5.43 -11.54
C GLY A 205 12.29 -5.36 -11.22
N HIS A 206 11.57 -6.48 -11.29
CA HIS A 206 10.15 -6.58 -10.92
C HIS A 206 9.94 -6.89 -9.42
N HIS A 207 11.01 -7.15 -8.66
CA HIS A 207 10.93 -7.45 -7.23
C HIS A 207 11.26 -6.20 -6.41
N HIS A 208 10.25 -5.63 -5.76
CA HIS A 208 10.33 -4.35 -5.05
C HIS A 208 10.15 -4.46 -3.53
N GLY A 209 9.93 -5.67 -3.01
CA GLY A 209 9.91 -5.95 -1.56
C GLY A 209 11.32 -6.16 -1.00
N ASP A 210 11.42 -6.19 0.33
CA ASP A 210 12.66 -6.57 1.05
C ASP A 210 13.05 -8.02 0.69
N ALA A 211 12.04 -8.86 0.46
CA ALA A 211 12.12 -10.17 -0.17
C ALA A 211 10.80 -10.51 -0.88
N ASN A 212 10.72 -11.68 -1.50
CA ASN A 212 9.53 -12.16 -2.21
C ASN A 212 8.91 -13.34 -1.48
N PHE A 213 7.59 -13.44 -1.51
CA PHE A 213 6.82 -14.50 -0.85
C PHE A 213 5.95 -15.21 -1.88
N ASP A 214 6.40 -16.40 -2.28
CA ASP A 214 5.72 -17.27 -3.23
C ASP A 214 4.63 -18.07 -2.55
N ILE A 215 3.38 -17.80 -2.92
CA ILE A 215 2.21 -18.54 -2.43
C ILE A 215 1.54 -19.36 -3.54
N ARG A 216 2.14 -19.43 -4.73
CA ARG A 216 1.60 -20.17 -5.87
C ARG A 216 1.47 -21.66 -5.54
N GLY A 217 0.33 -22.26 -5.89
CA GLY A 217 0.08 -23.68 -5.69
C GLY A 217 -0.12 -24.13 -4.23
N LEU A 218 -0.17 -23.19 -3.27
CA LEU A 218 -0.39 -23.49 -1.84
C LEU A 218 -1.79 -23.09 -1.35
N HIS A 219 -2.49 -22.24 -2.11
CA HIS A 219 -3.84 -21.76 -1.83
C HIS A 219 -4.66 -21.87 -3.11
N ALA A 220 -5.26 -23.04 -3.34
CA ALA A 220 -6.17 -23.35 -4.44
C ALA A 220 -7.62 -23.45 -3.94
#